data_AF-A0AAE4NXV2-F1
#
_entry.id   AF-A0AAE4NXV2-F1
#
_cell.length_a   1.000
_cell.length_b   1.000
_cell.length_c   1.000
_cell.angle_alpha   90.00
_cell.angle_beta   90.00
_cell.angle_gamma   90.00
#
_symmetry.space_group_name_H-M   'P 1'
#
loop_
_entity.id
_entity.type
_entity.pdbx_description
1 polymer ?
#
loop_
_entity_poly.entity_id
_entity_poly.type
_entity_poly.pdbx_seq_one_letter_code
_entity_poly.pdbx_strand_id
1 'polypeptide(L)'
;MKGSAKFLLPILLLALSSVPVSSTSFAVYYGRPGEETIDELGGFEILILQPTIEQDLISSLSRNHTVVGYLSLASIGGWESWAKDVPESIVIGEDPV
;
A
#
# COMPACT_ATOMS: atom_id res chain seq x y z
N MET A 1 23.48 -18.87 51.76
CA MET A 1 23.13 -18.92 50.32
C MET A 1 21.69 -19.37 50.17
N LYS A 2 20.85 -18.58 49.47
CA LYS A 2 19.54 -18.88 48.85
C LYS A 2 18.47 -17.88 49.26
N GLY A 3 18.06 -17.03 48.32
CA GLY A 3 16.82 -16.27 48.46
C GLY A 3 16.82 -14.95 47.69
N SER A 4 16.67 -14.99 46.36
CA SER A 4 16.34 -13.79 45.58
C SER A 4 15.97 -14.05 44.10
N ALA A 5 16.22 -15.24 43.56
CA ALA A 5 16.01 -15.49 42.12
C ALA A 5 14.55 -15.73 41.66
N LYS A 6 13.56 -15.84 42.57
CA LYS A 6 12.19 -16.29 42.21
C LYS A 6 11.22 -15.18 41.79
N PHE A 7 11.54 -13.91 42.03
CA PHE A 7 10.66 -12.78 41.70
C PHE A 7 11.03 -12.02 40.43
N LEU A 8 12.22 -12.24 39.87
CA LEU A 8 12.68 -11.58 38.64
C LEU A 8 12.16 -12.26 37.36
N LEU A 9 11.84 -13.55 37.44
CA LEU A 9 11.40 -14.35 36.29
C LEU A 9 10.00 -13.98 35.73
N PRO A 10 8.96 -13.68 36.54
CA PRO A 10 7.66 -13.29 35.99
C PRO A 10 7.64 -11.86 35.40
N ILE A 11 8.51 -10.96 35.89
CA ILE A 11 8.61 -9.58 35.39
C ILE A 11 9.25 -9.55 34.00
N LEU A 12 10.25 -10.41 33.76
CA LEU A 12 10.89 -10.56 32.46
C LEU A 12 9.94 -11.17 31.41
N LEU A 13 9.02 -12.05 31.82
CA LEU A 13 8.01 -12.63 30.91
C LEU A 13 6.92 -11.62 30.51
N LEU A 14 6.51 -10.71 31.40
CA LEU A 14 5.54 -9.67 31.04
C LEU A 14 6.11 -8.64 30.06
N ALA A 15 7.39 -8.30 30.17
CA ALA A 15 8.05 -7.36 29.26
C ALA A 15 8.17 -7.85 27.81
N LEU A 16 8.07 -9.17 27.58
CA LEU A 16 8.09 -9.78 26.24
C LEU A 16 6.71 -9.81 25.55
N SER A 17 5.63 -9.47 26.26
CA SER A 17 4.26 -9.55 25.72
C SER A 17 3.76 -8.29 25.01
N SER A 18 4.50 -7.19 25.09
CA SER A 18 4.17 -5.92 24.44
C SER A 18 5.16 -5.63 23.31
N VAL A 19 5.25 -6.51 22.32
CA VAL A 19 5.81 -6.10 21.03
C VAL A 19 4.77 -5.18 20.40
N PRO A 20 5.05 -3.87 20.21
CA PRO A 20 4.13 -3.02 19.49
C PRO A 20 3.98 -3.62 18.09
N VAL A 21 2.77 -4.05 17.74
CA VAL A 21 2.45 -4.39 16.35
C VAL A 21 2.53 -3.08 15.59
N SER A 22 3.66 -2.84 14.92
CA SER A 22 3.81 -1.71 14.01
C SER A 22 2.89 -1.98 12.82
N SER A 23 1.73 -1.34 12.80
CA SER A 23 0.82 -1.39 11.66
C SER A 23 1.26 -0.36 10.63
N THR A 24 1.75 -0.81 9.48
CA THR A 24 1.99 0.06 8.32
C THR A 24 0.65 0.52 7.76
N SER A 25 0.50 1.84 7.57
CA SER A 25 -0.71 2.43 6.98
C SER A 25 -0.62 2.47 5.45
N PHE A 26 -1.74 2.26 4.76
CA PHE A 26 -1.81 2.37 3.30
C PHE A 26 -3.09 3.05 2.83
N ALA A 27 -3.01 3.70 1.67
CA ALA A 27 -4.16 4.26 0.95
C ALA A 27 -4.19 3.74 -0.49
N VAL A 28 -5.40 3.60 -1.03
CA VAL A 28 -5.66 3.24 -2.43
C VAL A 28 -6.45 4.37 -3.07
N TYR A 29 -5.97 4.90 -4.19
CA TYR A 29 -6.64 6.00 -4.87
C TYR A 29 -6.56 5.87 -6.40
N TYR A 30 -7.74 5.82 -7.02
CA TYR A 30 -7.91 5.66 -8.48
C TYR A 30 -8.34 6.96 -9.19
N GLY A 31 -8.50 8.06 -8.47
CA GLY A 31 -8.90 9.35 -9.06
C GLY A 31 -7.73 10.17 -9.59
N ARG A 32 -8.04 11.38 -10.06
CA ARG A 32 -7.04 12.44 -10.24
C ARG A 32 -6.97 13.27 -8.94
N PRO A 33 -5.87 13.23 -8.20
CA PRO A 33 -5.81 13.85 -6.88
C PRO A 33 -5.75 15.38 -7.04
N GLY A 34 -6.62 16.08 -6.30
CA GLY A 34 -6.48 17.51 -6.06
C GLY A 34 -5.57 17.78 -4.86
N GLU A 35 -5.33 19.06 -4.55
CA GLU A 35 -4.48 19.46 -3.40
C GLU A 35 -4.95 18.83 -2.08
N GLU A 36 -6.26 18.88 -1.79
CA GLU A 36 -6.84 18.28 -0.57
C GLU A 36 -6.57 16.77 -0.50
N THR A 37 -6.71 16.05 -1.62
CA THR A 37 -6.41 14.62 -1.67
C THR A 37 -4.93 14.34 -1.43
N ILE A 38 -4.02 15.18 -1.94
CA ILE A 38 -2.58 15.01 -1.73
C ILE A 38 -2.25 15.16 -0.24
N ASP A 39 -2.86 16.13 0.44
CA ASP A 39 -2.69 16.33 1.88
C ASP A 39 -3.19 15.11 2.68
N GLU A 40 -4.36 14.55 2.31
CA GLU A 40 -4.88 13.33 2.92
C GLU A 40 -3.97 12.11 2.70
N LEU A 41 -3.45 11.94 1.48
CA LEU A 41 -2.51 10.87 1.15
C LEU A 41 -1.21 10.98 1.96
N GLY A 42 -0.82 12.19 2.36
CA GLY A 42 0.32 12.45 3.23
C GLY A 42 0.28 11.74 4.59
N GLY A 43 -0.89 11.28 5.03
CA GLY A 43 -1.05 10.52 6.29
C GLY A 43 -0.66 9.04 6.22
N PHE A 44 -0.31 8.51 5.05
CA PHE A 44 -0.11 7.07 4.83
C PHE A 44 1.34 6.73 4.48
N GLU A 45 1.82 5.55 4.88
CA GLU A 45 3.18 5.08 4.55
C GLU A 45 3.27 4.53 3.11
N ILE A 46 2.23 3.82 2.67
CA ILE A 46 2.15 3.20 1.34
C ILE A 46 0.98 3.80 0.55
N LEU A 47 1.24 4.21 -0.69
CA LEU A 47 0.23 4.72 -1.60
C LEU A 47 0.11 3.80 -2.81
N ILE A 48 -1.09 3.27 -3.04
CA ILE A 48 -1.42 2.44 -4.20
C ILE A 48 -2.24 3.32 -5.16
N LEU A 49 -1.62 3.74 -6.25
CA LEU A 49 -2.16 4.76 -7.15
C LEU A 49 -2.45 4.20 -8.54
N GLN A 50 -3.43 4.79 -9.22
CA GLN A 50 -3.67 4.52 -10.63
C GLN A 50 -2.41 4.87 -11.47
N PRO A 51 -2.00 4.02 -12.44
CA PRO A 51 -0.77 4.22 -13.21
C PRO A 51 -0.82 5.38 -14.22
N THR A 52 -1.92 6.13 -14.32
CA THR A 52 -2.02 7.33 -15.16
C THR A 52 -1.72 8.63 -14.43
N ILE A 53 -1.36 8.59 -13.14
CA ILE A 53 -0.96 9.76 -12.36
C ILE A 53 0.29 10.39 -12.98
N GLU A 54 0.40 11.73 -12.96
CA GLU A 54 1.56 12.42 -13.52
C GLU A 54 2.86 12.03 -12.80
N GLN A 55 3.92 11.81 -13.57
CA GLN A 55 5.23 11.41 -13.06
C GLN A 55 5.80 12.42 -12.05
N ASP A 56 5.54 13.71 -12.21
CA ASP A 56 6.00 14.75 -11.29
C ASP A 56 5.36 14.59 -9.90
N LEU A 57 4.06 14.24 -9.85
CA LEU A 57 3.36 13.98 -8.60
C LEU A 57 3.88 12.69 -7.95
N ILE A 58 4.06 11.62 -8.72
CA ILE A 58 4.69 10.37 -8.23
C ILE A 58 6.06 10.66 -7.63
N SER A 59 6.87 11.47 -8.31
CA SER A 59 8.22 11.82 -7.87
C SER A 59 8.23 12.67 -6.60
N SER A 60 7.19 13.48 -6.38
CA SER A 60 6.99 14.24 -5.14
C SER A 60 6.62 13.31 -3.98
N LEU A 61 5.58 12.48 -4.16
CA LEU A 61 5.10 11.55 -3.15
C LEU A 61 6.15 10.50 -2.76
N SER A 62 6.91 9.98 -3.73
CA SER A 62 7.93 8.94 -3.48
C SER A 62 9.11 9.40 -2.62
N ARG A 63 9.20 10.69 -2.28
CA ARG A 63 10.23 11.19 -1.35
C ARG A 63 9.99 10.74 0.08
N ASN A 64 8.72 10.64 0.48
CA ASN A 64 8.30 10.35 1.85
C ASN A 64 7.43 9.09 1.96
N HIS A 65 6.94 8.56 0.84
CA HIS A 65 6.01 7.44 0.78
C HIS A 65 6.55 6.31 -0.10
N THR A 66 6.13 5.08 0.18
CA THR A 66 6.26 3.99 -0.78
C THR A 66 5.10 4.07 -1.77
N VAL A 67 5.39 4.43 -3.02
CA VAL A 67 4.36 4.53 -4.06
C VAL A 67 4.37 3.28 -4.94
N VAL A 68 3.20 2.66 -5.10
CA VAL A 68 2.99 1.44 -5.89
C VAL A 68 1.92 1.70 -6.94
N GLY A 69 2.18 1.29 -8.18
CA GLY A 69 1.18 1.35 -9.25
C GLY A 69 0.19 0.19 -9.14
N TYR A 70 -1.10 0.51 -9.17
CA TYR A 70 -2.15 -0.49 -9.31
C TYR A 70 -2.11 -1.15 -10.69
N LEU A 71 -2.26 -2.48 -10.72
CA LEU A 71 -2.40 -3.27 -11.94
C LEU A 71 -3.39 -4.40 -11.68
N SER A 72 -4.46 -4.47 -12.47
CA SER A 72 -5.32 -5.67 -12.48
C SER A 72 -4.60 -6.78 -13.24
N LEU A 73 -4.53 -7.97 -12.64
CA LEU A 73 -3.96 -9.16 -13.27
C LEU A 73 -4.99 -9.99 -14.05
N ALA A 74 -6.29 -9.73 -13.81
CA ALA A 74 -7.39 -10.55 -14.30
C ALA A 74 -8.28 -9.81 -15.30
N SER A 75 -8.18 -8.48 -15.39
CA SER A 75 -9.02 -7.66 -16.24
C SER A 75 -8.22 -6.50 -16.84
N ILE A 76 -8.70 -6.01 -17.98
CA ILE A 76 -8.16 -4.85 -18.70
C ILE A 76 -9.28 -3.83 -18.76
N GLY A 77 -9.06 -2.63 -18.23
CA GLY A 77 -10.10 -1.59 -18.17
C GLY A 77 -10.26 -0.80 -19.47
N GLY A 78 -9.29 -0.88 -20.39
CA GLY A 78 -9.28 -0.15 -21.66
C GLY A 78 -8.79 1.30 -21.55
N TRP A 79 -8.62 1.81 -20.32
CA TRP A 79 -8.03 3.12 -20.06
C TRP A 79 -6.50 3.06 -19.96
N GLU A 80 -5.93 1.86 -19.80
CA GLU A 80 -4.50 1.64 -19.73
C GLU A 80 -3.84 1.86 -21.10
N SER A 81 -2.71 2.57 -21.14
CA SER A 81 -2.01 2.87 -22.41
C SER A 81 -1.50 1.63 -23.14
N TRP A 82 -1.26 0.54 -22.40
CA TRP A 82 -0.83 -0.77 -22.90
C TRP A 82 -1.99 -1.69 -23.29
N ALA A 83 -3.25 -1.33 -22.99
CA ALA A 83 -4.41 -2.19 -23.23
C ALA A 83 -4.51 -2.62 -24.70
N LYS A 84 -4.21 -1.70 -25.63
CA LYS A 84 -4.20 -1.95 -27.09
C LYS A 84 -3.17 -2.97 -27.56
N ASP A 85 -2.14 -3.23 -26.75
CA ASP A 85 -1.05 -4.14 -27.09
C ASP A 85 -1.36 -5.57 -26.61
N VAL A 86 -2.47 -5.77 -25.89
CA VAL A 86 -2.90 -7.09 -25.44
C VAL A 86 -3.53 -7.86 -26.60
N PRO A 87 -3.02 -9.07 -26.94
CA PRO A 87 -3.60 -9.84 -28.01
C PRO A 87 -4.97 -10.41 -27.63
N GLU A 88 -5.96 -10.28 -28.51
CA GLU A 88 -7.32 -10.81 -28.29
C GLU A 88 -7.32 -12.31 -27.93
N SER A 89 -6.33 -13.08 -28.40
CA SER A 89 -6.20 -14.51 -28.09
C SER A 89 -6.07 -14.85 -26.60
N ILE A 90 -5.67 -13.89 -25.75
CA ILE A 90 -5.59 -14.12 -24.29
C ILE A 90 -6.80 -13.58 -23.53
N VAL A 91 -7.76 -12.95 -24.22
CA VAL A 91 -9.00 -12.44 -23.63
C VAL A 91 -10.03 -13.56 -23.62
N ILE A 92 -10.52 -13.91 -22.41
CA ILE A 92 -11.44 -15.03 -22.20
C ILE A 92 -12.92 -14.58 -22.23
N GLY A 93 -13.17 -13.29 -22.06
CA GLY A 93 -14.50 -12.70 -22.12
C GLY A 93 -14.46 -11.20 -21.87
N GLU A 94 -15.58 -10.54 -22.15
CA GLU A 94 -15.79 -9.12 -21.89
C GLU A 94 -16.88 -8.98 -20.83
N ASP A 95 -16.71 -8.01 -19.92
CA ASP A 95 -17.72 -7.68 -18.91
C ASP A 95 -18.84 -6.86 -19.59
N PRO A 96 -20.09 -7.35 -19.65
CA PRO A 96 -21.17 -6.59 -20.25
C PRO A 96 -21.49 -5.36 -19.40
N VAL A 97 -21.31 -4.18 -20.00
CA VAL A 97 -21.65 -2.88 -19.41
C VAL A 97 -23.16 -2.71 -19.24
#